data_AF-A0A7V4GYK6-F1
#
_entry.id   AF-A0A7V4GYK6-F1
#
_cell.length_a   1.000
_cell.length_b   1.000
_cell.length_c   1.000
_cell.angle_alpha   90.00
_cell.angle_beta   90.00
_cell.angle_gamma   90.00
#
_symmetry.space_group_name_H-M   'P 1'
#
loop_
_entity.id
_entity.type
_entity.pdbx_description
1 polymer ?
#
loop_
_entity_poly.entity_id
_entity_poly.type
_entity_poly.pdbx_seq_one_letter_code
_entity_poly.pdbx_strand_id
1 'polypeptide(L)'
;MRKEILWLVFILHAAVSAFPQKPDHFRPFRVVCLNPSTPVKDQYKTNTCWSFSVVSFLESELLRKLKDTFDLSEMYFVRNVYEKKAEKYFRMHGTISLSGGGVLND
;
A
#
# COMPACT_ATOMS: atom_id res chain seq x y z
N MET A 1 -41.68 20.48 -25.59
CA MET A 1 -42.05 19.32 -24.74
C MET A 1 -40.88 18.37 -24.47
N ARG A 2 -40.23 17.73 -25.47
CA ARG A 2 -39.11 16.79 -25.23
C ARG A 2 -37.90 17.41 -24.51
N LYS A 3 -37.59 18.68 -24.77
CA LYS A 3 -36.46 19.41 -24.18
C LYS A 3 -36.72 19.77 -22.71
N GLU A 4 -37.94 20.19 -22.40
CA GLU A 4 -38.38 20.49 -21.02
C GLU A 4 -38.34 19.26 -20.12
N ILE A 5 -38.73 18.10 -20.65
CA ILE A 5 -38.66 16.82 -19.92
C ILE A 5 -37.20 16.45 -19.63
N LEU A 6 -36.28 16.66 -20.59
CA LEU A 6 -34.85 16.41 -20.39
C LEU A 6 -34.24 17.34 -19.34
N TRP A 7 -34.63 18.61 -19.32
CA TRP A 7 -34.19 19.57 -18.31
C TRP A 7 -34.70 19.21 -16.91
N LEU A 8 -35.96 18.78 -16.79
CA LEU A 8 -36.52 18.34 -15.52
C LEU A 8 -35.85 17.08 -14.98
N VAL A 9 -35.54 16.11 -15.85
CA VAL A 9 -34.80 14.88 -15.47
C VAL A 9 -33.37 15.21 -15.03
N PHE A 10 -32.70 16.15 -15.72
CA PHE A 10 -31.36 16.59 -15.35
C PHE A 10 -31.34 17.32 -13.99
N ILE A 11 -32.30 18.22 -13.76
CA ILE A 11 -32.45 18.93 -12.47
C ILE A 11 -32.75 17.94 -11.34
N LEU A 12 -33.59 16.93 -11.60
CA LEU A 12 -33.91 15.89 -10.62
C LEU A 12 -32.66 15.04 -10.29
N HIS A 13 -31.87 14.65 -11.28
CA HIS A 13 -30.62 13.92 -11.05
C HIS A 13 -29.61 14.75 -10.26
N ALA A 14 -29.43 16.02 -10.62
CA ALA A 14 -28.53 16.93 -9.91
C ALA A 14 -28.94 17.12 -8.44
N ALA A 15 -30.24 17.25 -8.17
CA ALA A 15 -30.77 17.36 -6.81
C ALA A 15 -30.53 16.07 -5.99
N VAL A 16 -30.69 14.89 -6.60
CA VAL A 16 -30.44 13.60 -5.92
C VAL A 16 -28.96 13.42 -5.56
N SER A 17 -28.03 13.85 -6.43
CA SER A 17 -26.58 13.81 -6.13
C SER A 17 -26.09 14.84 -5.11
N ALA A 18 -26.90 15.86 -4.82
CA ALA A 18 -26.56 16.90 -3.83
C ALA A 18 -26.97 16.51 -2.39
N PHE A 19 -27.72 15.43 -2.19
CA PHE A 19 -27.99 14.93 -0.85
C PHE A 19 -26.72 14.27 -0.30
N PRO A 20 -26.20 14.72 0.85
CA PRO A 20 -25.05 14.08 1.48
C PRO A 20 -25.41 12.62 1.82
N GLN A 21 -24.63 11.69 1.30
CA GLN A 21 -24.69 10.30 1.74
C GLN A 21 -24.40 10.30 3.25
N LYS A 22 -25.32 9.75 4.06
CA LYS A 22 -25.07 9.60 5.49
C LYS A 22 -23.74 8.86 5.67
N PRO A 23 -22.83 9.35 6.54
CA PRO A 23 -21.58 8.66 6.79
C PRO A 23 -21.92 7.24 7.23
N ASP A 24 -21.43 6.28 6.45
CA ASP A 24 -21.60 4.86 6.73
C ASP A 24 -21.13 4.62 8.16
N HIS A 25 -21.98 4.00 8.98
CA HIS A 25 -21.74 3.93 10.43
C HIS A 25 -20.38 3.27 10.69
N PHE A 26 -19.44 4.05 11.23
CA PHE A 26 -18.16 3.54 11.70
C PHE A 26 -18.43 2.45 12.74
N ARG A 27 -18.27 1.19 12.34
CA ARG A 27 -18.37 0.06 13.26
C ARG A 27 -17.00 -0.12 13.91
N PRO A 28 -16.86 0.03 15.24
CA PRO A 28 -15.59 -0.21 15.90
C PRO A 28 -15.18 -1.67 15.66
N PHE A 29 -13.97 -1.86 15.13
CA PHE A 29 -13.41 -3.18 14.95
C PHE A 29 -13.10 -3.80 16.32
N ARG A 30 -13.53 -5.06 16.54
CA ARG A 30 -13.13 -5.86 17.70
C ARG A 30 -11.94 -6.74 17.30
N VAL A 31 -10.79 -6.48 17.89
CA VAL A 31 -9.60 -7.33 17.72
C VAL A 31 -9.85 -8.65 18.45
N VAL A 32 -9.84 -9.77 17.71
CA VAL A 32 -9.98 -11.12 18.28
C VAL A 32 -8.62 -11.67 18.69
N CYS A 33 -7.60 -11.45 17.87
CA CYS A 33 -6.23 -11.86 18.11
C CYS A 33 -5.30 -10.79 17.53
N LEU A 34 -4.24 -10.46 18.27
CA LEU A 34 -3.19 -9.55 17.83
C LEU A 34 -1.84 -10.17 18.17
N ASN A 35 -1.07 -10.50 17.14
CA ASN A 35 0.28 -11.01 17.33
C ASN A 35 1.23 -9.85 17.63
N PRO A 36 2.29 -10.07 18.45
CA PRO A 36 3.31 -9.06 18.67
C PRO A 36 3.99 -8.65 17.36
N SER A 37 4.18 -7.34 17.19
CA SER A 37 4.95 -6.74 16.10
C SER A 37 5.81 -5.61 16.64
N THR A 38 6.78 -5.18 15.85
CA THR A 38 7.52 -3.94 16.10
C THR A 38 6.64 -2.71 15.84
N PRO A 39 7.08 -1.51 16.28
CA PRO A 39 6.36 -0.26 16.03
C PRO A 39 6.13 0.01 14.54
N VAL A 40 5.04 0.74 14.24
CA VAL A 40 4.72 1.16 12.88
C VAL A 40 5.84 2.01 12.29
N LYS A 41 6.26 1.68 11.07
CA LYS A 41 7.29 2.37 10.29
C LYS A 41 6.66 3.27 9.23
N ASP A 42 7.38 4.29 8.78
CA ASP A 42 6.97 5.19 7.70
C ASP A 42 7.94 5.10 6.51
N GLN A 43 7.44 4.62 5.37
CA GLN A 43 8.20 4.57 4.12
C GLN A 43 8.34 5.94 3.43
N TYR A 44 7.59 6.94 3.92
CA TYR A 44 7.54 8.30 3.39
C TYR A 44 7.30 8.30 1.87
N LYS A 45 7.93 9.23 1.14
CA LYS A 45 7.81 9.40 -0.32
C LYS A 45 8.71 8.40 -1.08
N THR A 46 8.62 7.13 -0.74
CA THR A 46 9.35 6.05 -1.42
C THR A 46 8.39 4.92 -1.82
N ASN A 47 8.64 4.29 -2.97
CA ASN A 47 7.82 3.16 -3.46
C ASN A 47 8.28 1.82 -2.88
N THR A 48 8.62 1.78 -1.59
CA THR A 48 9.37 0.68 -0.96
C THR A 48 8.55 -0.17 0.02
N CYS A 49 7.21 -0.11 -0.05
CA CYS A 49 6.31 -0.90 0.81
C CYS A 49 6.66 -2.39 0.85
N TRP A 50 7.17 -2.92 -0.26
CA TRP A 50 7.63 -4.30 -0.39
C TRP A 50 8.82 -4.62 0.54
N SER A 51 9.71 -3.67 0.82
CA SER A 51 10.80 -3.85 1.78
C SER A 51 10.30 -3.70 3.22
N PHE A 52 9.50 -2.66 3.49
CA PHE A 52 8.94 -2.39 4.82
C PHE A 52 8.02 -3.52 5.33
N SER A 53 7.17 -4.07 4.46
CA SER A 53 6.29 -5.19 4.83
C SER A 53 7.07 -6.46 5.15
N VAL A 54 8.14 -6.75 4.41
CA VAL A 54 8.97 -7.93 4.63
C VAL A 54 9.82 -7.76 5.89
N VAL A 55 10.39 -6.59 6.12
CA VAL A 55 11.13 -6.29 7.35
C VAL A 55 10.22 -6.40 8.56
N SER A 56 9.02 -5.82 8.54
CA SER A 56 8.05 -5.93 9.63
C SER A 56 7.67 -7.40 9.91
N PHE A 57 7.52 -8.21 8.86
CA PHE A 57 7.30 -9.65 9.01
C PHE A 57 8.50 -10.36 9.65
N LEU A 58 9.72 -10.09 9.18
CA LEU A 58 10.94 -10.68 9.72
C LEU A 58 11.15 -10.29 11.18
N GLU A 59 10.95 -9.02 11.54
CA GLU A 59 11.03 -8.54 12.92
C GLU A 59 9.99 -9.23 13.81
N SER A 60 8.77 -9.44 13.32
CA SER A 60 7.74 -10.20 14.04
C SER A 60 8.12 -11.67 14.24
N GLU A 61 8.82 -12.27 13.28
CA GLU A 61 9.36 -13.64 13.41
C GLU A 61 10.55 -13.71 14.37
N LEU A 62 11.41 -12.68 14.41
CA LEU A 62 12.50 -12.56 15.38
C LEU A 62 11.94 -12.40 16.79
N LEU A 63 10.90 -11.58 16.97
CA LEU A 63 10.13 -11.49 18.22
C LEU A 63 9.57 -12.85 18.63
N ARG A 64 8.99 -13.60 17.69
CA ARG A 64 8.39 -14.92 17.96
C ARG A 64 9.42 -15.99 18.35
N LYS A 65 10.58 -16.02 17.69
CA LYS A 65 11.59 -17.08 17.84
C LYS A 65 12.67 -16.75 18.86
N LEU A 66 13.23 -15.55 18.80
CA LEU A 66 14.37 -15.12 19.61
C LEU A 66 13.94 -14.35 20.87
N LYS A 67 12.68 -13.92 20.94
CA LYS A 67 12.14 -13.09 22.04
C LYS A 67 12.91 -11.79 22.22
N ASP A 68 13.44 -11.26 21.13
CA ASP A 68 14.23 -10.03 21.11
C ASP A 68 13.74 -9.11 19.99
N THR A 69 13.93 -7.80 20.19
CA THR A 69 13.51 -6.74 19.28
C THR A 69 14.68 -6.32 18.40
N PHE A 70 14.45 -6.26 17.10
CA PHE A 70 15.42 -5.77 16.13
C PHE A 70 14.81 -4.63 15.33
N ASP A 71 15.66 -3.70 14.91
CA ASP A 71 15.34 -2.65 13.96
C ASP A 71 16.19 -2.87 12.71
N LEU A 72 15.62 -3.59 11.73
CA LEU A 72 16.33 -3.95 10.51
C LEU A 72 16.20 -2.82 9.49
N SER A 73 17.29 -2.52 8.78
CA SER A 73 17.25 -1.49 7.75
C SER A 73 16.53 -1.97 6.49
N GLU A 74 15.33 -1.45 6.22
CA GLU A 74 14.60 -1.66 4.96
C GLU A 74 15.43 -1.19 3.77
N MET A 75 16.19 -0.11 3.95
CA MET A 75 17.00 0.50 2.89
C MET A 75 18.23 -0.33 2.51
N TYR A 76 18.73 -1.18 3.42
CA TYR A 76 19.75 -2.17 3.07
C TYR A 76 19.24 -3.11 1.98
N PHE A 77 18.02 -3.63 2.11
CA PHE A 77 17.42 -4.50 1.10
C PHE A 77 17.08 -3.74 -0.19
N VAL A 78 16.54 -2.52 -0.07
CA VAL A 78 16.22 -1.66 -1.24
C VAL A 78 17.44 -1.43 -2.10
N ARG A 79 18.58 -1.07 -1.49
CA ARG A 79 19.84 -0.86 -2.22
C ARG A 79 20.25 -2.11 -3.01
N ASN A 80 20.29 -3.27 -2.34
CA ASN A 80 20.72 -4.52 -2.97
C ASN A 80 19.79 -4.96 -4.11
N VAL A 81 18.48 -4.75 -3.97
CA VAL A 81 17.51 -5.08 -5.02
C VAL A 81 17.61 -4.12 -6.20
N TYR A 82 17.79 -2.81 -5.96
CA TYR A 82 17.92 -1.84 -7.05
C TYR A 82 19.16 -2.09 -7.90
N GLU A 83 20.29 -2.48 -7.29
CA GLU A 83 21.50 -2.88 -8.03
C GLU A 83 21.21 -4.05 -8.99
N LYS A 84 20.53 -5.11 -8.50
CA LYS A 84 20.11 -6.26 -9.33
C LYS A 84 19.07 -5.89 -10.38
N LYS A 85 18.14 -5.00 -10.05
CA LYS A 85 17.10 -4.54 -10.97
C LYS A 85 17.69 -3.74 -12.13
N ALA A 86 18.69 -2.90 -11.85
CA ALA A 86 19.44 -2.20 -12.89
C ALA A 86 20.19 -3.19 -13.79
N GLU A 87 20.88 -4.18 -13.22
CA GLU A 87 21.54 -5.23 -14.00
C GLU A 87 20.56 -5.99 -14.90
N LYS A 88 19.41 -6.40 -14.35
CA LYS A 88 18.33 -7.07 -15.09
C LYS A 88 17.80 -6.17 -16.21
N TYR A 89 17.62 -4.88 -15.96
CA TYR A 89 17.18 -3.90 -16.96
C TYR A 89 18.14 -3.86 -18.15
N PHE A 90 19.45 -3.80 -17.90
CA PHE A 90 20.46 -3.81 -18.96
C PHE A 90 20.49 -5.14 -19.72
N ARG A 91 20.45 -6.28 -19.02
CA ARG A 91 20.43 -7.63 -19.63
C ARG A 91 19.20 -7.84 -20.52
N MET A 92 18.08 -7.25 -20.14
CA MET A 92 16.83 -7.30 -20.91
C MET A 92 16.74 -6.18 -21.95
N HIS A 93 17.84 -5.50 -22.26
CA HIS A 93 17.91 -4.41 -23.25
C HIS A 93 16.86 -3.31 -23.04
N GLY A 94 16.55 -3.00 -21.78
CA GLY A 94 15.56 -1.98 -21.41
C GLY A 94 14.10 -2.36 -21.63
N THR A 95 13.79 -3.63 -21.90
CA THR A 95 12.40 -4.10 -22.13
C THR A 95 11.58 -4.26 -20.85
N ILE A 96 12.23 -4.29 -19.68
CA ILE A 96 11.57 -4.38 -18.36
C ILE A 96 11.55 -3.03 -17.66
N SER A 97 10.68 -2.85 -16.66
CA SER A 97 10.63 -1.59 -15.90
C SER A 97 11.74 -1.47 -14.86
N LEU A 98 12.44 -0.33 -14.83
CA LEU A 98 13.33 0.06 -13.73
C LEU A 98 12.62 1.07 -12.81
N SER A 99 11.73 0.57 -11.95
CA SER A 99 10.95 1.37 -11.00
C SER A 99 11.30 1.04 -9.54
N GLY A 100 10.93 1.92 -8.60
CA GLY A 100 11.20 1.72 -7.18
C GLY A 100 10.33 0.65 -6.49
N GLY A 101 9.26 0.20 -7.16
CA GLY A 101 8.46 -0.91 -6.67
C GLY A 101 9.21 -2.24 -6.74
N GLY A 102 8.73 -3.22 -6.00
CA GLY A 102 9.31 -4.56 -5.95
C GLY A 102 8.30 -5.53 -5.36
N VAL A 103 8.64 -6.81 -5.43
CA VAL A 103 7.89 -7.91 -4.80
C VAL A 103 8.87 -8.80 -4.06
N LEU A 104 8.37 -9.65 -3.16
CA LEU A 104 9.20 -10.57 -2.37
C LEU A 104 10.13 -11.43 -3.25
N ASN A 105 9.72 -11.72 -4.49
CA ASN A 105 10.38 -12.61 -5.43
C ASN A 105 10.93 -11.90 -6.69
N ASP A 106 11.25 -10.60 -6.61
CA ASP A 106 11.76 -9.81 -7.76
C ASP A 106 13.22 -10.14 -8.15
#